data_AF-L7UHD0-F1
#
_entry.id   AF-L7UHD0-F1
#
_cell.length_a   1.000
_cell.length_b   1.000
_cell.length_c   1.000
_cell.angle_alpha   90.00
_cell.angle_beta   90.00
_cell.angle_gamma   90.00
#
_symmetry.space_group_name_H-M   'P 1'
#
loop_
_entity.id
_entity.type
_entity.pdbx_description
1 polymer ?
#
loop_
_entity_poly.entity_id
_entity_poly.type
_entity_poly.pdbx_seq_one_letter_code
_entity_poly.pdbx_strand_id
1 'polypeptide(L)'
;MGLGGNLREIPWDFSNIPAARGQSFRGLGLGRRNNSGPCRSFPRSFDEAIEAGKNTGQRNRDPRRRDDMRFMVIVKATQDSEAGKMPEQSLLEAMGKYNEELVKAGVLLAGEGLHPSSKGARVRFSGSTRTVIDGPFAETKELIAGFWLFQVKSLEEAVEWVKRCPNPMLVESEIEIRRVFDPEDFGAALTPELQAQEESLRQQVAKN
;
A
#
# COMPACT_ATOMS: atom_id res chain seq x y z
N MET A 1 32.35 35.64 -18.29
CA MET A 1 32.20 34.19 -18.07
C MET A 1 32.19 33.97 -16.56
N GLY A 2 31.13 33.67 -15.83
CA GLY A 2 29.79 33.19 -16.16
C GLY A 2 29.31 32.30 -14.99
N LEU A 3 28.99 32.95 -13.86
CA LEU A 3 28.05 32.57 -12.77
C LEU A 3 27.96 31.10 -12.30
N GLY A 4 28.63 30.78 -11.19
CA GLY A 4 28.31 29.63 -10.33
C GLY A 4 27.34 30.03 -9.23
N GLY A 5 26.05 29.76 -9.43
CA GLY A 5 24.96 30.17 -8.54
C GLY A 5 24.91 29.40 -7.22
N ASN A 6 24.95 30.17 -6.14
CA ASN A 6 24.69 29.78 -4.77
C ASN A 6 23.19 29.42 -4.60
N LEU A 7 22.85 28.17 -4.28
CA LEU A 7 21.49 27.76 -3.95
C LEU A 7 21.35 27.57 -2.44
N ARG A 8 20.53 28.47 -1.89
CA ARG A 8 20.24 28.73 -0.49
C ARG A 8 19.40 27.61 0.14
N GLU A 9 19.52 27.53 1.46
CA GLU A 9 18.63 26.83 2.39
C GLU A 9 17.14 26.97 1.98
N ILE A 10 16.45 25.84 1.84
CA ILE A 10 15.00 25.81 1.61
C ILE A 10 14.33 25.36 2.91
N PRO A 11 13.55 26.22 3.59
CA PRO A 11 12.70 25.82 4.70
C PRO A 11 11.46 25.09 4.15
N TRP A 12 11.10 23.96 4.75
CA TRP A 12 9.97 23.13 4.34
C TRP A 12 8.62 23.77 4.76
N ASP A 13 7.92 24.40 3.81
CA ASP A 13 6.51 24.79 3.93
C ASP A 13 5.63 23.72 3.27
N PHE A 14 4.76 23.10 4.06
CA PHE A 14 3.88 21.99 3.67
C PHE A 14 2.52 22.43 3.09
N SER A 15 2.31 23.71 2.83
CA SER A 15 0.98 24.24 2.47
C SER A 15 0.57 24.06 1.00
N ASN A 16 1.39 23.49 0.11
CA ASN A 16 1.07 23.44 -1.33
C ASN A 16 1.66 22.26 -2.12
N ILE A 17 1.25 21.03 -1.82
CA ILE A 17 1.51 19.87 -2.71
C ILE A 17 0.21 19.53 -3.48
N PRO A 18 0.16 19.63 -4.81
CA PRO A 18 -1.03 19.28 -5.59
C PRO A 18 -1.25 17.76 -5.59
N ALA A 19 -2.44 17.32 -5.21
CA ALA A 19 -2.86 15.92 -5.33
C ALA A 19 -2.91 15.49 -6.81
N ALA A 20 -2.10 14.50 -7.17
CA ALA A 20 -2.14 13.86 -8.48
C ALA A 20 -3.46 13.07 -8.62
N ARG A 21 -4.34 13.54 -9.53
CA ARG A 21 -5.60 12.87 -9.87
C ARG A 21 -5.33 11.56 -10.60
N GLY A 22 -5.86 10.46 -10.06
CA GLY A 22 -5.90 9.16 -10.73
C GLY A 22 -6.71 9.23 -12.02
N GLN A 23 -6.10 8.78 -13.13
CA GLN A 23 -6.79 8.63 -14.40
C GLN A 23 -7.53 7.29 -14.43
N SER A 24 -8.86 7.35 -14.59
CA SER A 24 -9.70 6.17 -14.82
C SER A 24 -9.52 5.65 -16.25
N PHE A 25 -9.17 4.38 -16.42
CA PHE A 25 -9.32 3.70 -17.70
C PHE A 25 -10.81 3.42 -17.97
N ARG A 26 -11.36 4.09 -18.99
CA ARG A 26 -12.73 3.85 -19.49
C ARG A 26 -12.74 2.58 -20.34
N GLY A 27 -13.53 1.60 -19.90
CA GLY A 27 -13.89 0.43 -20.69
C GLY A 27 -14.76 0.79 -21.90
N LEU A 28 -14.48 0.11 -23.01
CA LEU A 28 -15.22 0.16 -24.27
C LEU A 28 -16.63 -0.40 -24.09
N GLY A 29 -17.64 0.44 -24.33
CA GLY A 29 -19.04 0.04 -24.40
C GLY A 29 -19.53 -0.04 -25.84
N LEU A 30 -19.99 -1.21 -26.26
CA LEU A 30 -20.81 -1.42 -27.46
C LEU A 30 -21.97 -2.34 -27.10
N GLY A 31 -23.20 -1.86 -27.31
CA GLY A 31 -24.41 -2.69 -27.23
C GLY A 31 -25.68 -1.92 -26.88
N ARG A 32 -26.24 -1.19 -27.85
CA ARG A 32 -27.62 -0.69 -27.78
C ARG A 32 -28.62 -1.85 -27.84
N ARG A 33 -29.72 -1.76 -27.09
CA ARG A 33 -31.07 -2.07 -27.59
C ARG A 33 -32.16 -1.42 -26.71
N ASN A 34 -33.00 -0.63 -27.36
CA ASN A 34 -34.23 -0.03 -26.83
C ASN A 34 -35.31 -1.12 -26.67
N ASN A 35 -36.15 -1.01 -25.64
CA ASN A 35 -37.60 -1.16 -25.85
C ASN A 35 -38.41 -0.37 -24.82
N SER A 36 -39.57 0.08 -25.28
CA SER A 36 -40.50 1.08 -24.76
C SER A 36 -41.61 0.53 -23.86
N GLY A 37 -42.09 1.34 -22.90
CA GLY A 37 -43.49 1.29 -22.38
C GLY A 37 -43.65 1.32 -20.85
N PRO A 38 -44.76 1.86 -20.29
CA PRO A 38 -44.69 2.92 -19.27
C PRO A 38 -45.44 2.67 -17.93
N CYS A 39 -45.39 3.70 -17.07
CA CYS A 39 -46.17 4.00 -15.85
C CYS A 39 -45.66 3.42 -14.53
N ARG A 40 -45.71 4.09 -13.36
CA ARG A 40 -45.86 5.49 -12.89
C ARG A 40 -46.00 5.33 -11.36
N SER A 41 -45.09 5.86 -10.55
CA SER A 41 -45.38 6.50 -9.25
C SER A 41 -44.10 6.82 -8.45
N PHE A 42 -43.78 8.10 -8.34
CA PHE A 42 -42.98 8.72 -7.27
C PHE A 42 -43.90 9.74 -6.56
N PRO A 43 -43.61 10.25 -5.34
CA PRO A 43 -42.45 9.98 -4.49
C PRO A 43 -42.80 9.65 -3.02
N ARG A 44 -41.89 8.98 -2.29
CA ARG A 44 -41.71 9.29 -0.86
C ARG A 44 -40.49 10.21 -0.74
N SER A 45 -40.67 11.20 0.13
CA SER A 45 -39.83 12.38 0.35
C SER A 45 -38.35 12.07 0.59
N PHE A 46 -37.52 12.93 0.03
CA PHE A 46 -36.06 12.96 0.16
C PHE A 46 -35.57 13.18 1.61
N ASP A 47 -36.46 13.65 2.50
CA ASP A 47 -36.14 13.98 3.89
C ASP A 47 -36.03 12.76 4.83
N GLU A 48 -36.59 11.60 4.48
CA GLU A 48 -36.48 10.36 5.29
C GLU A 48 -35.13 9.63 5.13
N ALA A 49 -34.33 9.98 4.10
CA ALA A 49 -33.04 9.36 3.84
C ALA A 49 -31.86 10.06 4.55
N ILE A 50 -32.07 11.24 5.14
CA ILE A 50 -31.02 12.05 5.77
C ILE A 50 -30.75 11.63 7.23
N GLU A 51 -31.70 11.01 7.93
CA GLU A 51 -31.54 10.60 9.35
C GLU A 51 -30.96 9.18 9.52
N ALA A 52 -30.97 8.32 8.50
CA ALA A 52 -30.35 6.99 8.56
C ALA A 52 -28.82 7.00 8.32
N GLY A 53 -28.22 8.17 8.05
CA GLY A 53 -26.82 8.33 7.65
C GLY A 53 -25.85 8.75 8.76
N LYS A 54 -26.23 8.74 10.04
CA LYS A 54 -25.44 9.31 11.15
C LYS A 54 -24.49 8.35 11.88
N ASN A 55 -24.21 7.15 11.36
CA ASN A 55 -23.32 6.22 12.08
C ASN A 55 -22.38 5.36 11.21
N THR A 56 -21.79 5.95 10.16
CA THR A 56 -20.78 5.28 9.32
C THR A 56 -19.34 5.63 9.69
N GLY A 57 -19.11 6.14 10.91
CA GLY A 57 -17.78 6.46 11.45
C GLY A 57 -17.08 5.32 12.20
N GLN A 58 -17.78 4.21 12.47
CA GLN A 58 -17.19 2.99 12.98
C GLN A 58 -17.30 1.92 11.89
N ARG A 59 -16.24 1.77 11.07
CA ARG A 59 -16.04 0.49 10.39
C ARG A 59 -15.94 -0.54 11.50
N ASN A 60 -17.00 -1.32 11.63
CA ASN A 60 -17.14 -2.45 12.52
C ASN A 60 -15.87 -3.32 12.37
N ARG A 61 -14.87 -3.14 13.26
CA ARG A 61 -13.76 -4.09 13.33
C ARG A 61 -14.42 -5.39 13.76
N ASP A 62 -14.47 -6.35 12.85
CA ASP A 62 -14.91 -7.71 13.18
C ASP A 62 -14.17 -8.13 14.46
N PRO A 63 -14.88 -8.42 15.57
CA PRO A 63 -14.26 -8.80 16.83
C PRO A 63 -13.31 -9.99 16.72
N ARG A 64 -13.45 -10.80 15.66
CA ARG A 64 -12.56 -11.93 15.33
C ARG A 64 -11.16 -11.52 14.87
N ARG A 65 -10.96 -10.26 14.46
CA ARG A 65 -9.67 -9.71 13.98
C ARG A 65 -8.75 -9.21 15.10
N ARG A 66 -9.19 -9.32 16.36
CA ARG A 66 -8.41 -8.81 17.50
C ARG A 66 -7.11 -9.58 17.71
N ASP A 67 -7.04 -10.82 17.23
CA ASP A 67 -5.88 -11.70 17.35
C ASP A 67 -5.06 -11.79 16.04
N ASP A 68 -5.45 -11.07 14.99
CA ASP A 68 -4.71 -11.11 13.75
C ASP A 68 -3.45 -10.22 13.87
N MET A 69 -2.31 -10.77 13.49
CA MET A 69 -1.01 -10.11 13.43
C MET A 69 -0.71 -9.60 12.03
N ARG A 70 0.05 -8.50 11.95
CA ARG A 70 0.46 -7.91 10.68
C ARG A 70 1.86 -8.39 10.31
N PHE A 71 2.05 -8.77 9.05
CA PHE A 71 3.34 -9.20 8.51
C PHE A 71 3.70 -8.41 7.26
N MET A 72 4.92 -7.87 7.24
CA MET A 72 5.55 -7.33 6.05
C MET A 72 6.19 -8.48 5.28
N VAL A 73 5.76 -8.68 4.04
CA VAL A 73 6.24 -9.68 3.11
C VAL A 73 7.02 -8.95 2.04
N ILE A 74 8.32 -9.19 1.96
CA ILE A 74 9.28 -8.40 1.19
C ILE A 74 9.83 -9.25 0.06
N VAL A 75 9.60 -8.83 -1.19
CA VAL A 75 10.17 -9.49 -2.36
C VAL A 75 11.58 -8.94 -2.58
N LYS A 76 12.60 -9.80 -2.48
CA LYS A 76 13.99 -9.39 -2.70
C LYS A 76 14.23 -9.12 -4.18
N ALA A 77 14.95 -8.05 -4.47
CA ALA A 77 15.29 -7.70 -5.84
C ALA A 77 16.33 -8.66 -6.43
N THR A 78 16.28 -8.80 -7.75
CA THR A 78 17.29 -9.51 -8.53
C THR A 78 17.92 -8.58 -9.54
N GLN A 79 18.95 -9.05 -10.23
CA GLN A 79 19.59 -8.30 -11.31
C GLN A 79 18.57 -7.94 -12.42
N ASP A 80 17.59 -8.80 -12.67
CA ASP A 80 16.57 -8.57 -13.69
C ASP A 80 15.59 -7.47 -13.31
N SER A 81 15.12 -7.45 -12.05
CA SER A 81 14.26 -6.35 -11.58
C SER A 81 15.02 -5.02 -11.55
N GLU A 82 16.28 -5.01 -11.11
CA GLU A 82 17.09 -3.78 -11.06
C GLU A 82 17.49 -3.29 -12.47
N ALA A 83 17.56 -4.18 -13.45
CA ALA A 83 17.68 -3.82 -14.87
C ALA A 83 16.36 -3.28 -15.47
N GLY A 84 15.26 -3.27 -14.70
CA GLY A 84 13.96 -2.80 -15.15
C GLY A 84 13.26 -3.75 -16.14
N LYS A 85 13.62 -5.03 -16.14
CA LYS A 85 12.91 -6.03 -16.95
C LYS A 85 11.49 -6.18 -16.42
N MET A 86 10.53 -5.99 -17.30
CA MET A 86 9.12 -6.14 -16.97
C MET A 86 8.71 -7.62 -17.01
N PRO A 87 7.81 -8.07 -16.13
CA PRO A 87 7.27 -9.42 -16.19
C PRO A 87 6.40 -9.61 -17.44
N GLU A 88 6.33 -10.85 -17.91
CA GLU A 88 5.42 -11.25 -18.98
C GLU A 88 3.95 -11.15 -18.56
N GLN A 89 3.06 -11.00 -19.54
CA GLN A 89 1.61 -10.85 -19.29
C GLN A 89 1.04 -12.01 -18.47
N SER A 90 1.46 -13.25 -18.74
CA SER A 90 0.98 -14.44 -18.04
C SER A 90 1.32 -14.41 -16.54
N LEU A 91 2.49 -13.88 -16.18
CA LEU A 91 2.89 -13.71 -14.78
C LEU A 91 2.07 -12.60 -14.11
N LEU A 92 1.80 -11.49 -14.81
CA LEU A 92 0.92 -10.42 -14.30
C LEU A 92 -0.49 -10.92 -14.03
N GLU A 93 -1.05 -11.75 -14.91
CA GLU A 93 -2.39 -12.34 -14.72
C GLU A 93 -2.43 -13.33 -13.55
N ALA A 94 -1.39 -14.16 -13.40
CA ALA A 94 -1.28 -15.09 -12.28
C ALA A 94 -1.14 -14.35 -10.93
N MET A 95 -0.30 -13.32 -10.89
CA MET A 95 -0.17 -12.41 -9.74
C MET A 95 -1.47 -11.71 -9.41
N GLY A 96 -2.19 -11.21 -10.42
CA GLY A 96 -3.49 -10.56 -10.25
C GLY A 96 -4.51 -11.48 -9.58
N LYS A 97 -4.61 -12.73 -10.06
CA LYS A 97 -5.49 -13.75 -9.45
C LYS A 97 -5.10 -14.07 -8.00
N TYR A 98 -3.81 -14.23 -7.73
CA TYR A 98 -3.33 -14.46 -6.36
C TYR A 98 -3.67 -13.29 -5.42
N ASN A 99 -3.46 -12.04 -5.87
CA ASN A 99 -3.85 -10.86 -5.09
C ASN A 99 -5.36 -10.78 -4.85
N GLU A 100 -6.19 -11.14 -5.84
CA GLU A 100 -7.63 -11.23 -5.64
C GLU A 100 -8.03 -12.26 -4.57
N GLU A 101 -7.36 -13.41 -4.53
CA GLU A 101 -7.59 -14.43 -3.50
C GLU A 101 -7.23 -13.90 -2.11
N LEU A 102 -6.10 -13.22 -1.97
CA LEU A 102 -5.70 -12.59 -0.71
C LEU A 102 -6.70 -11.52 -0.24
N VAL A 103 -7.21 -10.70 -1.17
CA VAL A 103 -8.23 -9.68 -0.85
C VAL A 103 -9.54 -10.33 -0.43
N LYS A 104 -10.02 -11.34 -1.18
CA LYS A 104 -11.24 -12.09 -0.85
C LYS A 104 -11.13 -12.80 0.51
N ALA A 105 -9.96 -13.30 0.85
CA ALA A 105 -9.67 -13.89 2.15
C ALA A 105 -9.51 -12.86 3.28
N GLY A 106 -9.41 -11.56 2.96
CA GLY A 106 -9.18 -10.49 3.92
C GLY A 106 -7.75 -10.43 4.46
N VAL A 107 -6.81 -11.10 3.79
CA VAL A 107 -5.40 -11.21 4.18
C VAL A 107 -4.59 -10.01 3.71
N LEU A 108 -4.87 -9.48 2.52
CA LEU A 108 -4.09 -8.36 1.96
C LEU A 108 -4.57 -7.02 2.53
N LEU A 109 -3.68 -6.30 3.22
CA LEU A 109 -3.91 -4.91 3.65
C LEU A 109 -3.39 -3.89 2.64
N ALA A 110 -2.21 -4.16 2.06
CA ALA A 110 -1.56 -3.35 1.03
C ALA A 110 -0.52 -4.19 0.30
N GLY A 111 -0.16 -3.85 -0.93
CA GLY A 111 0.97 -4.47 -1.60
C GLY A 111 1.23 -3.85 -2.96
N GLU A 112 2.50 -3.63 -3.28
CA GLU A 112 2.94 -2.90 -4.46
C GLU A 112 4.31 -3.37 -4.95
N GLY A 113 4.56 -3.22 -6.25
CA GLY A 113 5.88 -3.34 -6.85
C GLY A 113 6.66 -2.04 -6.74
N LEU A 114 7.98 -2.13 -6.58
CA LEU A 114 8.89 -0.99 -6.51
C LEU A 114 9.68 -0.85 -7.82
N HIS A 115 10.01 0.40 -8.14
CA HIS A 115 10.94 0.68 -9.23
C HIS A 115 12.38 0.28 -8.86
N PRO A 116 13.24 0.05 -9.87
CA PRO A 116 14.66 -0.19 -9.65
C PRO A 116 15.32 0.89 -8.79
N SER A 117 16.36 0.53 -8.04
CA SER A 117 17.07 1.48 -7.17
C SER A 117 17.71 2.64 -7.93
N SER A 118 17.97 2.50 -9.24
CA SER A 118 18.42 3.60 -10.10
C SER A 118 17.45 4.79 -10.17
N LYS A 119 16.19 4.60 -9.75
CA LYS A 119 15.16 5.66 -9.60
C LYS A 119 14.89 6.03 -8.14
N GLY A 120 15.66 5.49 -7.21
CA GLY A 120 15.52 5.71 -5.77
C GLY A 120 16.65 6.57 -5.20
N ALA A 121 16.47 6.95 -3.94
CA ALA A 121 17.49 7.63 -3.15
C ALA A 121 17.48 7.10 -1.71
N ARG A 122 18.65 7.10 -1.07
CA ARG A 122 18.83 6.85 0.37
C ARG A 122 19.17 8.15 1.06
N VAL A 123 18.57 8.41 2.21
CA VAL A 123 18.96 9.52 3.09
C VAL A 123 19.76 8.94 4.25
N ARG A 124 21.06 9.25 4.31
CA ARG A 124 21.95 8.85 5.40
C ARG A 124 21.89 9.88 6.51
N PHE A 125 21.73 9.40 7.74
CA PHE A 125 21.73 10.21 8.95
C PHE A 125 23.07 10.05 9.68
N SER A 126 23.68 11.17 10.07
CA SER A 126 24.87 11.20 10.92
C SER A 126 24.77 12.38 11.87
N GLY A 127 24.38 12.12 13.13
CA GLY A 127 24.03 13.19 14.07
C GLY A 127 22.90 14.07 13.53
N SER A 128 23.16 15.37 13.42
CA SER A 128 22.25 16.35 12.82
C SER A 128 22.37 16.47 11.29
N THR A 129 23.26 15.71 10.65
CA THR A 129 23.47 15.77 9.21
C THR A 129 22.59 14.76 8.48
N ARG A 130 22.04 15.20 7.33
CA ARG A 130 21.24 14.37 6.42
C ARG A 130 21.83 14.49 5.02
N THR A 131 22.29 13.38 4.46
CA THR A 131 22.91 13.33 3.13
C THR A 131 22.10 12.44 2.21
N VAL A 132 21.76 12.96 1.03
CA VAL A 132 21.06 12.20 -0.01
C VAL A 132 22.08 11.45 -0.86
N ILE A 133 21.79 10.18 -1.15
CA ILE A 133 22.58 9.28 -1.97
C ILE A 133 21.64 8.72 -3.03
N ASP A 134 21.79 9.18 -4.27
CA ASP A 134 21.02 8.65 -5.39
C ASP A 134 21.49 7.23 -5.73
N GLY A 135 20.58 6.40 -6.24
CA GLY A 135 20.92 5.07 -6.71
C GLY A 135 21.64 5.08 -8.07
N PRO A 136 21.97 3.88 -8.62
CA PRO A 136 21.65 2.55 -8.09
C PRO A 136 22.52 2.16 -6.88
N PHE A 137 22.06 1.17 -6.13
CA PHE A 137 22.79 0.64 -4.97
C PHE A 137 23.47 -0.69 -5.30
N ALA A 138 24.68 -0.92 -4.78
CA ALA A 138 25.52 -2.06 -5.18
C ALA A 138 24.95 -3.44 -4.75
N GLU A 139 24.42 -3.55 -3.54
CA GLU A 139 24.01 -4.83 -2.95
C GLU A 139 22.60 -5.26 -3.41
N THR A 140 22.49 -5.70 -4.68
CA THR A 140 21.18 -6.00 -5.33
C THR A 140 20.31 -6.96 -4.53
N LYS A 141 20.88 -8.03 -3.97
CA LYS A 141 20.11 -9.03 -3.20
C LYS A 141 19.57 -8.49 -1.88
N GLU A 142 20.10 -7.37 -1.38
CA GLU A 142 19.57 -6.70 -0.19
C GLU A 142 18.41 -5.76 -0.51
N LEU A 143 18.24 -5.39 -1.78
CA LEU A 143 17.19 -4.48 -2.24
C LEU A 143 15.83 -5.17 -2.28
N ILE A 144 14.80 -4.34 -2.38
CA ILE A 144 13.39 -4.75 -2.34
C ILE A 144 12.77 -4.38 -3.69
N ALA A 145 12.20 -5.39 -4.37
CA ALA A 145 11.47 -5.20 -5.63
C ALA A 145 9.96 -5.02 -5.43
N GLY A 146 9.44 -5.32 -4.24
CA GLY A 146 8.03 -5.19 -3.93
C GLY A 146 7.72 -5.63 -2.52
N PHE A 147 6.50 -5.39 -2.07
CA PHE A 147 6.04 -5.86 -0.78
C PHE A 147 4.55 -6.20 -0.78
N TRP A 148 4.14 -7.00 0.19
CA TRP A 148 2.78 -7.08 0.68
C TRP A 148 2.75 -6.86 2.20
N LEU A 149 1.66 -6.31 2.69
CA LEU A 149 1.32 -6.23 4.10
C LEU A 149 0.15 -7.19 4.33
N PHE A 150 0.43 -8.30 4.98
CA PHE A 150 -0.55 -9.33 5.32
C PHE A 150 -1.11 -9.12 6.73
N GLN A 151 -2.35 -9.55 6.92
CA GLN A 151 -3.05 -9.66 8.20
C GLN A 151 -3.50 -11.12 8.36
N VAL A 152 -2.84 -11.86 9.24
CA VAL A 152 -3.05 -13.30 9.47
C VAL A 152 -2.81 -13.64 10.94
N LYS A 153 -3.13 -14.85 11.38
CA LYS A 153 -3.05 -15.22 12.81
C LYS A 153 -1.64 -15.55 13.28
N SER A 154 -0.74 -15.93 12.37
CA SER A 154 0.62 -16.31 12.73
C SER A 154 1.61 -16.22 11.57
N LEU A 155 2.90 -16.38 11.86
CA LEU A 155 3.95 -16.42 10.85
C LEU A 155 3.78 -17.64 9.94
N GLU A 156 3.38 -18.77 10.49
CA GLU A 156 3.14 -20.01 9.75
C GLU A 156 2.02 -19.80 8.73
N GLU A 157 0.93 -19.14 9.12
CA GLU A 157 -0.13 -18.79 8.18
C GLU A 157 0.37 -17.85 7.08
N ALA A 158 1.20 -16.85 7.41
CA ALA A 158 1.81 -15.97 6.41
C ALA A 158 2.68 -16.77 5.41
N VAL A 159 3.47 -17.71 5.90
CA VAL A 159 4.30 -18.61 5.07
C VAL A 159 3.43 -19.45 4.15
N GLU A 160 2.32 -20.02 4.65
CA GLU A 160 1.41 -20.82 3.83
C GLU A 160 0.72 -20.00 2.74
N TRP A 161 0.44 -18.72 2.99
CA TRP A 161 -0.01 -17.81 1.93
C TRP A 161 1.09 -17.54 0.90
N VAL A 162 2.30 -17.21 1.35
CA VAL A 162 3.45 -16.94 0.45
C VAL A 162 3.79 -18.14 -0.43
N LYS A 163 3.67 -19.38 0.07
CA LYS A 163 3.88 -20.59 -0.74
C LYS A 163 2.91 -20.74 -1.93
N ARG A 164 1.76 -20.07 -1.90
CA ARG A 164 0.78 -20.07 -3.01
C ARG A 164 1.10 -19.00 -4.04
N CYS A 165 1.97 -18.05 -3.71
CA CYS A 165 2.39 -16.98 -4.61
C CYS A 165 3.15 -17.58 -5.79
N PRO A 166 2.74 -17.31 -7.05
CA PRO A 166 3.61 -17.60 -8.18
C PRO A 166 4.97 -16.90 -8.00
N ASN A 167 6.08 -17.50 -8.44
CA ASN A 167 7.40 -16.89 -8.24
C ASN A 167 7.42 -15.48 -8.88
N PRO A 168 7.63 -14.40 -8.10
CA PRO A 168 7.56 -13.04 -8.62
C PRO A 168 8.72 -12.70 -9.57
N MET A 169 9.79 -13.52 -9.55
CA MET A 169 10.97 -13.37 -10.39
C MET A 169 11.10 -14.57 -11.32
N LEU A 170 11.54 -14.37 -12.56
CA LEU A 170 11.79 -15.46 -13.54
C LEU A 170 13.03 -16.32 -13.20
N VAL A 171 13.64 -16.07 -12.03
CA VAL A 171 14.87 -16.70 -11.54
C VAL A 171 14.69 -17.10 -10.08
N GLU A 172 15.70 -17.74 -9.49
CA GLU A 172 15.76 -17.96 -8.04
C GLU A 172 15.58 -16.63 -7.29
N SER A 173 14.61 -16.60 -6.39
CA SER A 173 14.23 -15.41 -5.63
C SER A 173 13.87 -15.77 -4.20
N GLU A 174 13.90 -14.74 -3.35
CA GLU A 174 13.61 -14.86 -1.93
C GLU A 174 12.49 -13.89 -1.54
N ILE A 175 11.62 -14.36 -0.65
CA ILE A 175 10.60 -13.54 -0.01
C ILE A 175 10.87 -13.57 1.50
N GLU A 176 11.18 -12.42 2.07
CA GLU A 176 11.44 -12.23 3.50
C GLU A 176 10.12 -11.86 4.21
N ILE A 177 9.77 -12.56 5.29
CA ILE A 177 8.53 -12.31 6.05
C ILE A 177 8.90 -11.85 7.45
N ARG A 178 8.38 -10.68 7.85
CA ARG A 178 8.65 -10.08 9.16
C ARG A 178 7.38 -9.60 9.81
N ARG A 179 7.21 -9.90 11.09
CA ARG A 179 6.10 -9.36 11.89
C ARG A 179 6.26 -7.84 12.03
N VAL A 180 5.16 -7.12 11.83
CA VAL A 180 5.04 -5.69 12.11
C VAL A 180 4.69 -5.55 13.59
N PHE A 181 5.33 -4.59 14.26
CA PHE A 181 4.99 -4.27 15.65
C PHE A 181 3.53 -3.83 15.79
N ASP A 182 2.88 -4.36 16.82
CA ASP A 182 1.59 -3.93 17.31
C ASP A 182 1.75 -3.19 18.65
N PRO A 183 0.80 -2.31 19.03
CA PRO A 183 0.89 -1.53 20.27
C PRO A 183 1.20 -2.37 21.52
N GLU A 184 0.67 -3.59 21.56
CA GLU A 184 0.83 -4.54 22.65
C GLU A 184 2.29 -5.01 22.83
N ASP A 185 3.07 -5.05 21.75
CA ASP A 185 4.47 -5.49 21.77
C ASP A 185 5.38 -4.48 22.50
N PHE A 186 4.95 -3.22 22.65
CA PHE A 186 5.71 -2.18 23.34
C PHE A 186 5.51 -2.16 24.86
N GLY A 187 4.51 -2.89 25.36
CA GLY A 187 4.21 -2.98 26.80
C GLY A 187 4.13 -1.62 27.48
N ALA A 188 4.82 -1.47 28.61
CA ALA A 188 4.80 -0.24 29.42
C ALA A 188 5.48 0.97 28.77
N ALA A 189 6.28 0.78 27.71
CA ALA A 189 6.94 1.89 27.02
C ALA A 189 5.95 2.73 26.20
N LEU A 190 4.84 2.13 25.77
CA LEU A 190 3.76 2.83 25.08
C LEU A 190 2.73 3.32 26.11
N THR A 191 2.92 4.55 26.60
CA THR A 191 1.98 5.14 27.56
C THR A 191 0.60 5.34 26.91
N PRO A 192 -0.48 5.44 27.70
CA PRO A 192 -1.83 5.69 27.17
C PRO A 192 -1.91 6.94 26.28
N GLU A 193 -1.16 7.99 26.62
CA GLU A 193 -1.10 9.23 25.85
C GLU A 193 -0.44 9.02 24.48
N LEU A 194 0.67 8.27 24.43
CA LEU A 194 1.34 7.93 23.18
C LEU A 194 0.47 7.02 22.30
N GLN A 195 -0.23 6.06 22.91
CA GLN A 195 -1.17 5.19 22.20
C GLN A 195 -2.32 5.99 21.56
N ALA A 196 -2.94 6.90 22.32
CA ALA A 196 -4.02 7.75 21.82
C ALA A 196 -3.53 8.69 20.69
N GLN A 197 -2.31 9.21 20.82
CA GLN A 197 -1.69 10.03 19.78
C GLN A 197 -1.45 9.23 18.49
N GLU A 198 -0.90 8.02 18.59
CA GLU A 198 -0.67 7.16 17.43
C GLU A 198 -1.98 6.76 16.75
N GLU A 199 -3.01 6.42 17.52
CA GLU A 199 -4.32 6.08 16.98
C GLU A 199 -4.95 7.28 16.24
N SER A 200 -4.85 8.48 16.80
CA SER A 200 -5.31 9.71 16.14
C SER A 200 -4.59 9.93 14.79
N LEU A 201 -3.27 9.77 14.75
CA LEU A 201 -2.49 9.88 13.51
C LEU A 201 -2.91 8.83 12.47
N ARG A 202 -3.12 7.58 12.88
CA ARG A 202 -3.61 6.51 12.00
C ARG A 202 -4.98 6.82 11.42
N GLN A 203 -5.89 7.38 12.23
CA GLN A 203 -7.22 7.80 11.78
C GLN A 203 -7.16 8.97 10.79
N GLN A 204 -6.22 9.90 10.97
CA GLN A 204 -6.01 11.01 10.02
C GLN A 204 -5.50 10.48 8.67
N VAL A 205 -4.53 9.57 8.68
CA VAL A 205 -4.03 8.94 7.45
C VAL A 205 -5.15 8.18 6.72
N ALA A 206 -6.02 7.48 7.44
CA ALA A 206 -7.14 6.75 6.85
C ALA A 206 -8.26 7.64 6.26
N LYS A 207 -8.25 8.95 6.54
CA LYS A 207 -9.23 9.92 6.02
C LYS A 207 -8.75 10.61 4.73
N ASN A 208 -7.45 10.59 4.45
CA ASN A 208 -6.86 11.19 3.26
C ASN A 208 -6.91 10.22 2.07
#